data_AF-X6KBI7-F1
#
_entry.id   AF-X6KBI7-F1
#
_cell.length_a   1.000
_cell.length_b   1.000
_cell.length_c   1.000
_cell.angle_alpha   90.00
_cell.angle_beta   90.00
_cell.angle_gamma   90.00
#
_symmetry.space_group_name_H-M   'P 1'
#
loop_
_entity.id
_entity.type
_entity.pdbx_description
1 polymer ?
#
loop_
_entity_poly.entity_id
_entity_poly.type
_entity_poly.pdbx_seq_one_letter_code
_entity_poly.pdbx_strand_id
1 'polypeptide(L)'
;MPSTTAITVAQLSRLVGLSDAPVLVDVRIDEDYDADPRLLPASCRRDFKSVSSWAAEFTGAHAVVICQKGLKLSQGVAAWLRHEGIAAESLEGGFEAWQAAKGLLVKADKIPPRDDKGRTVWVTRARPKVDRIACPWLIRRFVDPSAVFLFVEPSEVLAAADRFGAVAFDIDDVFWSHRGERCTFDTMIEEFGLRSEALDRLALIVRAADTARLDLVPQAAGFLAASLGLSRMFRDDLEQLDAGMLLYDAFFRWCRDATDETHNWPSAGKAP
;
A
#
# COMPACT_ATOMS: atom_id res chain seq x y z
N MET A 1 -16.35 27.22 -5.25
CA MET A 1 -15.62 26.51 -6.32
C MET A 1 -14.66 25.55 -5.64
N PRO A 2 -14.49 24.30 -6.13
CA PRO A 2 -13.44 23.44 -5.60
C PRO A 2 -12.08 24.12 -5.75
N SER A 3 -11.26 24.04 -4.71
CA SER A 3 -9.88 24.53 -4.77
C SER A 3 -9.12 23.74 -5.84
N THR A 4 -8.34 24.41 -6.69
CA THR A 4 -7.49 23.75 -7.68
C THR A 4 -6.11 23.38 -7.11
N THR A 5 -5.86 23.69 -5.84
CA THR A 5 -4.55 23.54 -5.19
C THR A 5 -4.62 22.81 -3.85
N ALA A 6 -5.81 22.34 -3.45
CA ALA A 6 -6.02 21.65 -2.18
C ALA A 6 -7.01 20.50 -2.35
N ILE A 7 -6.71 19.40 -1.67
CA ILE A 7 -7.53 18.19 -1.61
C ILE A 7 -8.05 18.00 -0.18
N THR A 8 -9.34 17.70 -0.05
CA THR A 8 -9.96 17.40 1.24
C THR A 8 -9.54 16.00 1.74
N VAL A 9 -9.59 15.77 3.05
CA VAL A 9 -9.40 14.43 3.65
C VAL A 9 -10.36 13.41 3.03
N ALA A 10 -11.63 13.78 2.82
CA ALA A 10 -12.63 12.90 2.23
C ALA A 10 -12.29 12.49 0.79
N GLN A 11 -11.79 13.42 -0.03
CA GLN A 11 -11.34 13.10 -1.39
C GLN A 11 -10.11 12.19 -1.37
N LEU A 12 -9.08 12.54 -0.59
CA LEU A 12 -7.86 11.74 -0.51
C LEU A 12 -8.12 10.33 0.02
N SER A 13 -8.99 10.18 1.01
CA SER A 13 -9.33 8.88 1.60
C SER A 13 -9.89 7.87 0.58
N ARG A 14 -10.56 8.35 -0.47
CA ARG A 14 -11.10 7.51 -1.55
C ARG A 14 -10.02 7.04 -2.52
N LEU A 15 -8.89 7.73 -2.57
CA LEU A 15 -7.76 7.45 -3.46
C LEU A 15 -6.73 6.53 -2.79
N VAL A 16 -6.59 6.57 -1.46
CA VAL A 16 -5.64 5.72 -0.73
C VAL A 16 -5.88 4.23 -1.03
N GLY A 17 -4.78 3.52 -1.30
CA GLY A 17 -4.76 2.10 -1.61
C GLY A 17 -5.08 1.76 -3.07
N LEU A 18 -5.34 2.76 -3.93
CA LEU A 18 -5.57 2.54 -5.36
C LEU A 18 -4.27 2.59 -6.16
N SER A 19 -4.28 1.98 -7.34
CA SER A 19 -3.15 1.99 -8.27
C SER A 19 -2.85 3.37 -8.88
N ASP A 20 -3.86 4.24 -8.94
CA ASP A 20 -3.79 5.61 -9.46
C ASP A 20 -3.80 6.67 -8.33
N ALA A 21 -3.54 6.26 -7.09
CA ALA A 21 -3.42 7.16 -5.97
C ALA A 21 -2.29 8.20 -6.22
N PRO A 22 -2.47 9.46 -5.80
CA PRO A 22 -1.41 10.45 -5.89
C PRO A 22 -0.22 10.05 -5.02
N VAL A 23 0.96 10.50 -5.41
CA VAL A 23 2.17 10.38 -4.59
C VAL A 23 2.01 11.26 -3.35
N LEU A 24 2.12 10.67 -2.17
CA LEU A 24 1.99 11.40 -0.91
C LEU A 24 3.37 11.83 -0.41
N VAL A 25 3.55 13.14 -0.23
CA VAL A 25 4.81 13.73 0.23
C VAL A 25 4.60 14.36 1.60
N ASP A 26 5.12 13.73 2.65
CA ASP A 26 5.08 14.25 4.01
C ASP A 26 6.29 15.18 4.25
N VAL A 27 6.00 16.46 4.46
CA VAL A 27 6.98 17.51 4.73
C VAL A 27 6.89 18.04 6.16
N ARG A 28 6.32 17.26 7.09
CA ARG A 28 6.41 17.56 8.52
C ARG A 28 7.88 17.67 8.95
N ILE A 29 8.14 18.70 9.75
CA ILE A 29 9.44 18.88 10.39
C ILE A 29 9.66 17.77 11.41
N ASP A 30 10.92 17.57 11.81
CA ASP A 30 11.26 16.48 12.74
C ASP A 30 10.52 16.60 14.07
N GLU A 31 10.31 17.81 14.60
CA GLU A 31 9.51 18.00 15.83
C GLU A 31 8.06 17.50 15.69
N ASP A 32 7.39 17.83 14.58
CA ASP A 32 6.01 17.39 14.31
C ASP A 32 5.94 15.88 14.04
N TYR A 33 6.98 15.31 13.40
CA TYR A 33 7.08 13.89 13.13
C TYR A 33 7.39 13.09 14.40
N ASP A 34 8.32 13.54 15.24
CA ASP A 34 8.71 12.85 16.46
C ASP A 34 7.57 12.85 17.49
N ALA A 35 6.72 13.88 17.48
CA ALA A 35 5.50 13.92 18.28
C ALA A 35 4.47 12.84 17.88
N ASP A 36 4.39 12.50 16.59
CA ASP A 36 3.59 11.38 16.07
C ASP A 36 4.23 10.77 14.81
N PRO A 37 5.05 9.72 14.97
CA PRO A 37 5.89 9.20 13.89
C PRO A 37 5.10 8.39 12.86
N ARG A 38 3.78 8.25 13.04
CA ARG A 38 2.94 7.55 12.08
C ARG A 38 2.85 8.34 10.77
N LEU A 39 2.66 7.63 9.68
CA LEU A 39 2.64 8.18 8.33
C LEU A 39 1.28 7.97 7.66
N LEU A 40 0.92 8.84 6.72
CA LEU A 40 -0.18 8.50 5.80
C LEU A 40 0.25 7.30 4.93
N PRO A 41 -0.68 6.44 4.51
CA PRO A 41 -0.34 5.26 3.74
C PRO A 41 0.41 5.61 2.46
N ALA A 42 1.48 4.87 2.16
CA ALA A 42 2.33 5.07 0.99
C ALA A 42 3.02 6.45 0.90
N SER A 43 3.02 7.24 1.98
CA SER A 43 3.72 8.52 1.99
C SER A 43 5.23 8.38 2.16
N CYS A 44 5.96 9.28 1.51
CA CYS A 44 7.40 9.43 1.67
C CYS A 44 7.70 10.75 2.36
N ARG A 45 8.66 10.74 3.31
CA ARG A 45 9.13 11.97 3.94
C ARG A 45 10.13 12.70 3.05
N ARG A 46 10.01 14.02 2.99
CA ARG A 46 10.97 14.92 2.32
C ARG A 46 11.13 16.19 3.14
N ASP A 47 12.36 16.71 3.23
CA ASP A 47 12.57 18.02 3.84
C ASP A 47 12.08 19.13 2.90
N PHE A 48 11.18 19.98 3.39
CA PHE A 48 10.66 21.11 2.64
C PHE A 48 11.75 22.11 2.23
N LYS A 49 12.85 22.21 3.01
CA LYS A 49 13.95 23.15 2.75
C LYS A 49 14.76 22.78 1.51
N SER A 50 14.75 21.50 1.14
CA SER A 50 15.53 20.96 0.03
C SER A 50 14.64 20.61 -1.17
N VAL A 51 13.44 21.18 -1.28
CA VAL A 51 12.48 20.88 -2.38
C VAL A 51 13.10 20.97 -3.78
N SER A 52 13.99 21.93 -4.00
CA SER A 52 14.70 22.09 -5.28
C SER A 52 15.62 20.92 -5.65
N SER A 53 15.99 20.07 -4.68
CA SER A 53 16.88 18.92 -4.90
C SER A 53 16.14 17.63 -5.27
N TRP A 54 14.90 17.47 -4.82
CA TRP A 54 14.14 16.22 -4.97
C TRP A 54 12.86 16.37 -5.79
N ALA A 55 12.39 17.59 -6.09
CA ALA A 55 11.13 17.79 -6.81
C ALA A 55 11.04 17.01 -8.13
N ALA A 56 12.14 16.95 -8.90
CA ALA A 56 12.22 16.23 -10.16
C ALA A 56 11.99 14.71 -10.06
N GLU A 57 12.09 14.12 -8.87
CA GLU A 57 11.73 12.70 -8.64
C GLU A 57 10.26 12.42 -8.93
N PHE A 58 9.40 13.44 -8.86
CA PHE A 58 7.95 13.33 -9.06
C PHE A 58 7.47 13.82 -10.43
N THR A 59 8.38 14.02 -11.39
CA THR A 59 8.01 14.41 -12.76
C THR A 59 7.04 13.41 -13.39
N GLY A 60 5.93 13.92 -13.92
CA GLY A 60 4.87 13.10 -14.53
C GLY A 60 3.87 12.49 -13.54
N ALA A 61 4.08 12.67 -12.23
CA ALA A 61 3.15 12.24 -11.20
C ALA A 61 2.13 13.34 -10.83
N HIS A 62 1.09 12.92 -10.10
CA HIS A 62 0.23 13.79 -9.32
C HIS A 62 0.60 13.63 -7.84
N ALA A 63 0.94 14.73 -7.17
CA ALA A 63 1.42 14.74 -5.79
C ALA A 63 0.42 15.41 -4.83
N VAL A 64 0.31 14.88 -3.62
CA VAL A 64 -0.39 15.51 -2.50
C VAL A 64 0.60 15.74 -1.37
N VAL A 65 0.79 17.00 -1.00
CA VAL A 65 1.76 17.42 0.00
C VAL A 65 1.09 17.59 1.36
N ILE A 66 1.68 16.97 2.37
CA ILE A 66 1.17 16.90 3.73
C ILE A 66 2.16 17.63 4.65
N CYS A 67 1.68 18.58 5.43
CA CYS A 67 2.39 19.05 6.62
C CYS A 67 1.49 18.86 7.83
N GLN A 68 1.92 19.31 9.01
CA GLN A 68 1.17 19.08 10.25
C GLN A 68 -0.27 19.59 10.19
N LYS A 69 -0.46 20.84 9.72
CA LYS A 69 -1.76 21.55 9.77
C LYS A 69 -2.32 21.96 8.40
N GLY A 70 -1.69 21.55 7.30
CA GLY A 70 -2.10 21.94 5.94
C GLY A 70 -1.88 23.43 5.62
N LEU A 71 -0.98 24.10 6.35
CA LEU A 71 -0.73 25.54 6.22
C LEU A 71 0.56 25.79 5.39
N LYS A 72 1.50 26.55 5.95
CA LYS A 72 2.61 27.20 5.26
C LYS A 72 3.49 26.24 4.45
N LEU A 73 3.90 25.12 5.07
CA LEU A 73 4.89 24.21 4.48
C LEU A 73 4.33 23.43 3.29
N SER A 74 3.19 22.76 3.46
CA SER A 74 2.57 21.99 2.37
C SER A 74 2.13 22.88 1.21
N GLN A 75 1.62 24.08 1.50
CA GLN A 75 1.26 25.06 0.47
C GLN A 75 2.48 25.51 -0.34
N GLY A 76 3.59 25.85 0.34
CA GLY A 76 4.83 26.29 -0.31
C GLY A 76 5.46 25.19 -1.18
N VAL A 77 5.55 23.97 -0.65
CA VAL A 77 6.09 22.82 -1.39
C VAL A 77 5.19 22.44 -2.57
N ALA A 78 3.86 22.40 -2.38
CA ALA A 78 2.95 22.12 -3.50
C ALA A 78 3.04 23.21 -4.59
N ALA A 79 3.26 24.47 -4.21
CA ALA A 79 3.51 25.55 -5.17
C ALA A 79 4.84 25.36 -5.91
N TRP A 80 5.90 24.92 -5.24
CA TRP A 80 7.17 24.60 -5.88
C TRP A 80 7.03 23.45 -6.88
N LEU A 81 6.36 22.35 -6.50
CA LEU A 81 6.11 21.23 -7.41
C LEU A 81 5.36 21.70 -8.68
N ARG A 82 4.35 22.55 -8.53
CA ARG A 82 3.65 23.14 -9.68
C ARG A 82 4.55 24.05 -10.53
N HIS A 83 5.50 24.76 -9.92
CA HIS A 83 6.51 25.54 -10.66
C HIS A 83 7.38 24.65 -11.55
N GLU A 84 7.73 23.45 -11.07
CA GLU A 84 8.47 22.42 -11.82
C GLU A 84 7.59 21.64 -12.82
N GLY A 85 6.33 22.04 -13.02
CA GLY A 85 5.38 21.39 -13.94
C GLY A 85 4.73 20.11 -13.40
N ILE A 86 4.84 19.84 -12.10
CA ILE A 86 4.24 18.66 -11.44
C ILE A 86 2.85 19.02 -10.92
N ALA A 87 1.85 18.19 -11.25
CA ALA A 87 0.50 18.38 -10.70
C ALA A 87 0.56 18.15 -9.18
N ALA A 88 0.25 19.17 -8.38
CA ALA A 88 0.37 19.07 -6.93
C ALA A 88 -0.73 19.83 -6.17
N GLU A 89 -1.22 19.19 -5.11
CA GLU A 89 -2.19 19.73 -4.17
C GLU A 89 -1.65 19.65 -2.75
N SER A 90 -2.20 20.45 -1.83
CA SER A 90 -1.95 20.33 -0.41
C SER A 90 -3.12 19.66 0.30
N LEU A 91 -2.86 18.81 1.30
CA LEU A 91 -3.92 18.20 2.10
C LEU A 91 -4.52 19.24 3.06
N GLU A 92 -5.82 19.49 2.94
CA GLU A 92 -6.54 20.41 3.83
C GLU A 92 -6.47 19.94 5.29
N GLY A 93 -6.00 20.85 6.17
CA GLY A 93 -5.82 20.57 7.59
C GLY A 93 -4.66 19.60 7.92
N GLY A 94 -3.95 19.10 6.89
CA GLY A 94 -2.72 18.32 7.05
C GLY A 94 -2.91 16.99 7.79
N PHE A 95 -1.83 16.55 8.43
CA PHE A 95 -1.80 15.32 9.23
C PHE A 95 -2.82 15.34 10.36
N GLU A 96 -3.00 16.48 11.04
CA GLU A 96 -3.97 16.60 12.15
C GLU A 96 -5.41 16.36 11.70
N ALA A 97 -5.81 16.92 10.55
CA ALA A 97 -7.16 16.69 10.03
C ALA A 97 -7.36 15.25 9.54
N TRP A 98 -6.34 14.65 8.92
CA TRP A 98 -6.37 13.23 8.55
C TRP A 98 -6.57 12.33 9.77
N GLN A 99 -5.80 12.57 10.84
CA GLN A 99 -5.92 11.85 12.09
C GLN A 99 -7.28 12.08 12.76
N ALA A 100 -7.77 13.32 12.81
CA ALA A 100 -9.06 13.65 13.41
C ALA A 100 -10.22 12.95 12.67
N ALA A 101 -10.10 12.77 11.36
CA ALA A 101 -11.02 11.99 10.54
C ALA A 101 -10.85 10.46 10.68
N LYS A 102 -9.95 10.00 11.55
CA LYS A 102 -9.59 8.59 11.75
C LYS A 102 -9.10 7.92 10.46
N GLY A 103 -8.40 8.67 9.61
CA GLY A 103 -7.75 8.12 8.43
C GLY A 103 -6.71 7.06 8.81
N LEU A 104 -6.48 6.11 7.90
CA LEU A 104 -5.47 5.06 8.08
C LEU A 104 -4.09 5.68 8.33
N LEU A 105 -3.33 5.13 9.26
CA LEU A 105 -1.99 5.59 9.62
C LEU A 105 -1.05 4.40 9.73
N VAL A 106 0.11 4.50 9.10
CA VAL A 106 1.15 3.46 9.10
C VAL A 106 2.10 3.70 10.26
N LYS A 107 2.40 2.65 11.00
CA LYS A 107 3.42 2.65 12.05
C LYS A 107 4.83 2.65 11.43
N ALA A 108 5.52 3.79 11.50
CA ALA A 108 6.82 3.95 10.87
C ALA A 108 7.94 3.11 11.51
N ASP A 109 7.84 2.78 12.80
CA ASP A 109 8.77 1.90 13.52
C ASP A 109 8.78 0.46 12.98
N LYS A 110 7.76 0.08 12.19
CA LYS A 110 7.66 -1.21 11.53
C LYS A 110 8.11 -1.20 10.08
N ILE A 111 8.36 -0.02 9.51
CA ILE A 111 8.88 0.10 8.14
C ILE A 111 10.39 -0.21 8.19
N PRO A 112 10.88 -1.15 7.37
CA PRO A 112 12.31 -1.43 7.30
C PRO A 112 13.15 -0.21 6.93
N PRO A 113 14.44 -0.21 7.25
CA PRO A 113 15.38 0.73 6.68
C PRO A 113 15.28 0.78 5.16
N ARG A 114 15.45 1.98 4.61
CA ARG A 114 15.42 2.21 3.16
C ARG A 114 16.85 2.14 2.59
N ASP A 115 16.96 1.72 1.34
CA ASP A 115 18.21 1.73 0.57
C ASP A 115 18.66 3.17 0.23
N ASP A 116 19.79 3.27 -0.48
CA ASP A 116 20.37 4.53 -0.96
C ASP A 116 19.44 5.33 -1.89
N LYS A 117 18.43 4.68 -2.47
CA LYS A 117 17.38 5.29 -3.30
C LYS A 117 16.09 5.53 -2.53
N GLY A 118 16.09 5.35 -1.21
CA GLY A 118 14.94 5.59 -0.37
C GLY A 118 13.84 4.53 -0.49
N ARG A 119 14.17 3.28 -0.85
CA ARG A 119 13.21 2.17 -1.03
C ARG A 119 13.42 1.09 0.01
N THR A 120 12.34 0.48 0.48
CA THR A 120 12.39 -0.76 1.26
C THR A 120 12.70 -1.94 0.34
N VAL A 121 13.54 -2.86 0.82
CA VAL A 121 13.93 -4.06 0.06
C VAL A 121 13.43 -5.28 0.82
N TRP A 122 12.73 -6.16 0.12
CA TRP A 122 12.08 -7.34 0.67
C TRP A 122 12.53 -8.59 -0.09
N VAL A 123 12.64 -9.72 0.60
CA VAL A 123 13.05 -10.98 -0.02
C VAL A 123 12.18 -12.15 0.43
N THR A 124 11.84 -13.02 -0.51
CA THR A 124 11.15 -14.27 -0.24
C THR A 124 11.52 -15.33 -1.28
N ARG A 125 10.91 -16.51 -1.18
CA ARG A 125 11.13 -17.65 -2.07
C ARG A 125 10.59 -17.35 -3.48
N ALA A 126 11.29 -17.84 -4.50
CA ALA A 126 10.86 -17.83 -5.89
C ALA A 126 9.53 -18.56 -6.10
N ARG A 127 8.89 -18.33 -7.26
CA ARG A 127 7.56 -18.86 -7.60
C ARG A 127 6.49 -18.40 -6.60
N PRO A 128 6.28 -17.08 -6.43
CA PRO A 128 5.34 -16.54 -5.47
C PRO A 128 3.91 -16.97 -5.76
N LYS A 129 3.11 -17.12 -4.71
CA LYS A 129 1.67 -17.43 -4.78
C LYS A 129 0.99 -16.77 -3.61
N VAL A 130 -0.31 -16.49 -3.77
CA VAL A 130 -1.20 -16.00 -2.71
C VAL A 130 -0.48 -14.96 -1.83
N ASP A 131 -0.01 -15.32 -0.64
CA ASP A 131 0.60 -14.40 0.32
C ASP A 131 1.87 -13.71 -0.17
N ARG A 132 2.71 -14.40 -0.97
CA ARG A 132 3.91 -13.82 -1.61
C ARG A 132 3.63 -12.85 -2.76
N ILE A 133 2.35 -12.64 -3.09
CA ILE A 133 1.89 -11.55 -3.96
C ILE A 133 1.09 -10.53 -3.13
N ALA A 134 0.28 -11.00 -2.17
CA ALA A 134 -0.53 -10.16 -1.30
C ALA A 134 0.32 -9.18 -0.48
N CYS A 135 1.38 -9.68 0.14
CA CYS A 135 2.31 -8.88 0.94
C CYS A 135 2.98 -7.77 0.10
N PRO A 136 3.59 -8.09 -1.07
CA PRO A 136 4.07 -7.05 -1.98
C PRO A 136 3.02 -6.03 -2.42
N TRP A 137 1.78 -6.47 -2.68
CA TRP A 137 0.69 -5.56 -3.02
C TRP A 137 0.38 -4.59 -1.88
N LEU A 138 0.24 -5.09 -0.65
CA LEU A 138 -0.01 -4.28 0.53
C LEU A 138 1.09 -3.24 0.73
N ILE A 139 2.35 -3.68 0.63
CA ILE A 139 3.51 -2.82 0.77
C ILE A 139 3.48 -1.72 -0.29
N ARG A 140 3.32 -2.05 -1.58
CA ARG A 140 3.30 -1.07 -2.68
C ARG A 140 2.11 -0.11 -2.61
N ARG A 141 0.97 -0.51 -2.01
CA ARG A 141 -0.23 0.33 -1.93
C ARG A 141 -0.32 1.17 -0.65
N PHE A 142 0.31 0.73 0.43
CA PHE A 142 0.11 1.34 1.76
C PHE A 142 1.37 1.66 2.52
N VAL A 143 2.56 1.16 2.15
CA VAL A 143 3.79 1.34 2.94
C VAL A 143 4.86 2.06 2.12
N ASP A 144 5.20 1.51 0.96
CA ASP A 144 6.27 2.00 0.12
C ASP A 144 5.98 1.69 -1.36
N PRO A 145 5.47 2.65 -2.14
CA PRO A 145 5.17 2.47 -3.57
C PRO A 145 6.37 2.03 -4.41
N SER A 146 7.58 2.32 -3.95
CA SER A 146 8.83 2.02 -4.64
C SER A 146 9.55 0.78 -4.11
N ALA A 147 8.88 -0.03 -3.27
CA ALA A 147 9.46 -1.22 -2.66
C ALA A 147 10.03 -2.20 -3.71
N VAL A 148 11.21 -2.74 -3.40
CA VAL A 148 11.91 -3.74 -4.19
C VAL A 148 11.63 -5.12 -3.62
N PHE A 149 11.33 -6.08 -4.49
CA PHE A 149 11.12 -7.48 -4.13
C PHE A 149 12.13 -8.37 -4.81
N LEU A 150 12.82 -9.18 -4.01
CA LEU A 150 13.77 -10.18 -4.44
C LEU A 150 13.14 -11.57 -4.27
N PHE A 151 13.13 -12.34 -5.35
CA PHE A 151 12.67 -13.71 -5.37
C PHE A 151 13.87 -14.62 -5.59
N VAL A 152 14.17 -15.48 -4.61
CA VAL A 152 15.38 -16.32 -4.60
C VAL A 152 15.06 -17.76 -4.28
N GLU A 153 16.01 -18.67 -4.48
CA GLU A 153 15.87 -20.05 -4.06
C GLU A 153 15.60 -20.16 -2.55
N PRO A 154 14.78 -21.12 -2.09
CA PRO A 154 14.39 -21.17 -0.68
C PRO A 154 15.53 -21.20 0.33
N SER A 155 16.64 -21.87 0.01
CA SER A 155 17.83 -21.91 0.87
C SER A 155 18.58 -20.57 0.97
N GLU A 156 18.38 -19.68 0.00
CA GLU A 156 19.14 -18.44 -0.15
C GLU A 156 18.43 -17.23 0.47
N VAL A 157 17.18 -17.36 0.93
CA VAL A 157 16.37 -16.20 1.40
C VAL A 157 17.08 -15.43 2.52
N LEU A 158 17.59 -16.13 3.54
CA LEU A 158 18.27 -15.48 4.66
C LEU A 158 19.64 -14.91 4.27
N ALA A 159 20.38 -15.61 3.40
CA ALA A 159 21.67 -15.11 2.91
C ALA A 159 21.49 -13.85 2.04
N ALA A 160 20.46 -13.81 1.20
CA ALA A 160 20.10 -12.64 0.41
C ALA A 160 19.59 -11.49 1.31
N ALA A 161 18.80 -11.78 2.34
CA ALA A 161 18.37 -10.80 3.33
C ALA A 161 19.56 -10.07 3.96
N ASP A 162 20.52 -10.83 4.51
CA ASP A 162 21.74 -10.28 5.11
C ASP A 162 22.58 -9.50 4.08
N ARG A 163 22.86 -10.11 2.92
CA ARG A 163 23.81 -9.55 1.95
C ARG A 163 23.33 -8.28 1.27
N PHE A 164 22.02 -8.15 1.05
CA PHE A 164 21.40 -7.03 0.35
C PHE A 164 20.64 -6.07 1.28
N GLY A 165 20.70 -6.29 2.60
CA GLY A 165 19.92 -5.49 3.57
C GLY A 165 18.42 -5.60 3.35
N ALA A 166 17.95 -6.74 2.83
CA ALA A 166 16.55 -6.99 2.54
C ALA A 166 15.84 -7.64 3.74
N VAL A 167 14.55 -7.41 3.86
CA VAL A 167 13.72 -8.00 4.91
C VAL A 167 13.05 -9.27 4.39
N ALA A 168 13.36 -10.39 5.03
CA ALA A 168 12.75 -11.68 4.73
C ALA A 168 11.27 -11.71 5.19
N PHE A 169 10.41 -12.27 4.35
CA PHE A 169 9.00 -12.49 4.67
C PHE A 169 8.45 -13.78 4.05
N ASP A 170 7.35 -14.29 4.61
CA ASP A 170 6.66 -15.52 4.19
C ASP A 170 7.57 -16.76 4.14
N ILE A 171 8.40 -16.89 5.18
CA ILE A 171 9.20 -18.08 5.46
C ILE A 171 9.14 -18.39 6.96
N ASP A 172 9.57 -19.58 7.35
CA ASP A 172 9.63 -19.96 8.75
C ASP A 172 10.69 -19.14 9.52
N ASP A 173 10.48 -18.98 10.83
CA ASP A 173 11.43 -18.38 11.78
C ASP A 173 11.85 -16.91 11.51
N VAL A 174 11.07 -16.16 10.74
CA VAL A 174 11.24 -14.70 10.56
C VAL A 174 10.09 -13.90 11.15
N PHE A 175 10.33 -12.60 11.42
CA PHE A 175 9.33 -11.72 12.01
C PHE A 175 8.07 -11.56 11.15
N TRP A 176 8.25 -11.42 9.84
CA TRP A 176 7.19 -11.31 8.84
C TRP A 176 6.79 -12.68 8.35
N SER A 177 6.10 -13.42 9.20
CA SER A 177 5.65 -14.77 8.91
C SER A 177 4.22 -14.99 9.37
N HIS A 178 3.74 -16.20 9.18
CA HIS A 178 2.49 -16.69 9.71
C HIS A 178 2.49 -16.63 11.25
N ARG A 179 1.32 -16.41 11.84
CA ARG A 179 1.14 -16.37 13.30
C ARG A 179 -0.12 -17.13 13.69
N GLY A 180 0.06 -18.36 14.17
CA GLY A 180 -1.05 -19.27 14.44
C GLY A 180 -1.83 -19.53 13.14
N GLU A 181 -3.11 -19.18 13.13
CA GLU A 181 -3.97 -19.36 11.96
C GLU A 181 -3.93 -18.21 10.94
N ARG A 182 -3.14 -17.17 11.22
CA ARG A 182 -3.01 -15.96 10.38
C ARG A 182 -1.83 -16.11 9.42
N CYS A 183 -2.03 -15.67 8.18
CA CYS A 183 -0.98 -15.61 7.15
C CYS A 183 -0.06 -14.39 7.34
N THR A 184 1.01 -14.26 6.56
CA THR A 184 1.92 -13.12 6.61
C THR A 184 1.20 -11.81 6.27
N PHE A 185 0.24 -11.79 5.33
CA PHE A 185 -0.56 -10.60 5.02
C PHE A 185 -1.33 -10.06 6.23
N ASP A 186 -1.91 -10.96 7.04
CA ASP A 186 -2.57 -10.60 8.30
C ASP A 186 -1.59 -9.98 9.30
N THR A 187 -0.41 -10.57 9.41
CA THR A 187 0.68 -10.06 10.25
C THR A 187 1.09 -8.66 9.81
N MET A 188 1.21 -8.41 8.51
CA MET A 188 1.53 -7.09 7.96
C MET A 188 0.45 -6.05 8.26
N ILE A 189 -0.84 -6.39 8.09
CA ILE A 189 -1.94 -5.48 8.45
C ILE A 189 -1.87 -5.07 9.93
N GLU A 190 -1.64 -6.03 10.81
CA GLU A 190 -1.56 -5.79 12.26
C GLU A 190 -0.36 -4.91 12.65
N GLU A 191 0.84 -5.30 12.20
CA GLU A 191 2.07 -4.62 12.59
C GLU A 191 2.14 -3.21 11.99
N PHE A 192 1.80 -3.03 10.71
CA PHE A 192 1.76 -1.70 10.10
C PHE A 192 0.62 -0.82 10.62
N GLY A 193 -0.37 -1.37 11.32
CA GLY A 193 -1.51 -0.60 11.83
C GLY A 193 -2.57 -0.30 10.76
N LEU A 194 -2.67 -1.13 9.72
CA LEU A 194 -3.52 -0.94 8.54
C LEU A 194 -4.94 -1.53 8.69
N ARG A 195 -5.46 -1.62 9.92
CA ARG A 195 -6.80 -2.17 10.17
C ARG A 195 -7.88 -1.28 9.56
N SER A 196 -8.66 -1.84 8.64
CA SER A 196 -9.86 -1.24 8.06
C SER A 196 -10.79 -2.36 7.60
N GLU A 197 -12.08 -2.08 7.53
CA GLU A 197 -13.07 -3.07 7.08
C GLU A 197 -12.72 -3.67 5.70
N ALA A 198 -12.29 -2.84 4.76
CA ALA A 198 -11.90 -3.30 3.42
C ALA A 198 -10.66 -4.21 3.45
N LEU A 199 -9.61 -3.84 4.18
CA LEU A 199 -8.40 -4.67 4.29
C LEU A 199 -8.65 -5.95 5.12
N ASP A 200 -9.50 -5.90 6.14
CA ASP A 200 -9.84 -7.07 6.95
C ASP A 200 -10.65 -8.10 6.13
N ARG A 201 -11.56 -7.64 5.25
CA ARG A 201 -12.26 -8.49 4.27
C ARG A 201 -11.27 -9.14 3.30
N LEU A 202 -10.36 -8.35 2.71
CA LEU A 202 -9.34 -8.88 1.81
C LEU A 202 -8.43 -9.89 2.53
N ALA A 203 -8.03 -9.60 3.76
CA ALA A 203 -7.21 -10.48 4.58
C ALA A 203 -7.88 -11.83 4.83
N LEU A 204 -9.20 -11.87 5.03
CA LEU A 204 -9.94 -13.12 5.14
C LEU A 204 -9.87 -13.96 3.86
N ILE A 205 -9.99 -13.33 2.68
CA ILE A 205 -9.88 -14.00 1.38
C ILE A 205 -8.47 -14.56 1.18
N VAL A 206 -7.45 -13.75 1.43
CA VAL A 206 -6.03 -14.14 1.31
C VAL A 206 -5.72 -15.30 2.25
N ARG A 207 -6.04 -15.17 3.54
CA ARG A 207 -5.85 -16.23 4.55
C ARG A 207 -6.54 -17.53 4.17
N ALA A 208 -7.78 -17.46 3.69
CA ALA A 208 -8.54 -18.64 3.28
C ALA A 208 -7.85 -19.39 2.13
N ALA A 209 -7.40 -18.66 1.11
CA ALA A 209 -6.70 -19.23 -0.04
C ALA A 209 -5.31 -19.77 0.34
N ASP A 210 -4.60 -19.07 1.22
CA ASP A 210 -3.21 -19.39 1.57
C ASP A 210 -3.11 -20.57 2.56
N THR A 211 -4.07 -20.67 3.49
CA THR A 211 -4.12 -21.73 4.52
C THR A 211 -4.99 -22.93 4.13
N ALA A 212 -5.43 -23.02 2.87
CA ALA A 212 -6.32 -24.07 2.35
C ALA A 212 -7.67 -24.22 3.09
N ARG A 213 -8.17 -23.14 3.69
CA ARG A 213 -9.48 -23.08 4.37
C ARG A 213 -10.49 -22.30 3.53
N LEU A 214 -10.80 -22.86 2.36
CA LEU A 214 -11.59 -22.20 1.32
C LEU A 214 -13.05 -21.94 1.70
N ASP A 215 -13.53 -22.62 2.74
CA ASP A 215 -14.86 -22.49 3.33
C ASP A 215 -15.00 -21.25 4.23
N LEU A 216 -13.89 -20.59 4.61
CA LEU A 216 -13.92 -19.37 5.42
C LEU A 216 -14.68 -18.22 4.74
N VAL A 217 -14.63 -18.14 3.42
CA VAL A 217 -15.29 -17.08 2.65
C VAL A 217 -15.54 -17.53 1.20
N PRO A 218 -16.73 -17.30 0.61
CA PRO A 218 -17.09 -17.82 -0.71
C PRO A 218 -16.12 -17.42 -1.84
N GLN A 219 -15.49 -16.27 -1.71
CA GLN A 219 -14.56 -15.70 -2.68
C GLN A 219 -13.21 -16.45 -2.75
N ALA A 220 -12.86 -17.24 -1.73
CA ALA A 220 -11.53 -17.83 -1.58
C ALA A 220 -11.16 -18.82 -2.70
N ALA A 221 -12.08 -19.71 -3.09
CA ALA A 221 -11.81 -20.72 -4.12
C ALA A 221 -11.52 -20.09 -5.49
N GLY A 222 -12.30 -19.07 -5.87
CA GLY A 222 -12.09 -18.32 -7.11
C GLY A 222 -10.79 -17.52 -7.10
N PHE A 223 -10.48 -16.88 -5.98
CA PHE A 223 -9.23 -16.16 -5.77
C PHE A 223 -8.00 -17.09 -5.88
N LEU A 224 -8.05 -18.25 -5.22
CA LEU A 224 -6.98 -19.25 -5.33
C LEU A 224 -6.81 -19.76 -6.77
N ALA A 225 -7.92 -20.04 -7.48
CA ALA A 225 -7.87 -20.47 -8.87
C ALA A 225 -7.19 -19.43 -9.78
N ALA A 226 -7.52 -18.15 -9.62
CA ALA A 226 -6.89 -17.06 -10.34
C ALA A 226 -5.39 -16.94 -10.01
N SER A 227 -5.02 -17.00 -8.72
CA SER A 227 -3.63 -16.94 -8.27
C SER A 227 -2.79 -18.09 -8.82
N LEU A 228 -3.32 -19.32 -8.80
CA LEU A 228 -2.65 -20.49 -9.37
C LEU A 228 -2.53 -20.38 -10.90
N GLY A 229 -3.55 -19.86 -11.58
CA GLY A 229 -3.52 -19.56 -13.01
C GLY A 229 -2.38 -18.62 -13.37
N LEU A 230 -2.27 -17.48 -12.68
CA LEU A 230 -1.16 -16.54 -12.86
C LEU A 230 0.20 -17.22 -12.66
N SER A 231 0.36 -18.05 -11.63
CA SER A 231 1.61 -18.79 -11.40
C SER A 231 1.99 -19.78 -12.51
N ARG A 232 1.01 -20.20 -13.33
CA ARG A 232 1.22 -21.06 -14.50
C ARG A 232 1.45 -20.28 -15.79
N MET A 233 0.94 -19.05 -15.87
CA MET A 233 1.13 -18.16 -17.02
C MET A 233 2.54 -17.57 -17.05
N PHE A 234 3.09 -17.22 -15.89
CA PHE A 234 4.37 -16.52 -15.77
C PHE A 234 5.48 -17.43 -15.25
N ARG A 235 6.61 -17.45 -15.95
CA ARG A 235 7.84 -18.09 -15.48
C ARG A 235 8.69 -17.14 -14.66
N ASP A 236 8.73 -15.87 -15.06
CA ASP A 236 9.38 -14.79 -14.36
C ASP A 236 8.56 -14.33 -13.15
N ASP A 237 9.19 -14.24 -11.99
CA ASP A 237 8.51 -13.94 -10.72
C ASP A 237 8.08 -12.47 -10.62
N LEU A 238 8.81 -11.54 -11.25
CA LEU A 238 8.47 -10.11 -11.27
C LEU A 238 7.32 -9.84 -12.25
N GLU A 239 7.32 -10.47 -13.42
CA GLU A 239 6.18 -10.42 -14.34
C GLU A 239 4.91 -10.99 -13.67
N GLN A 240 5.05 -12.09 -12.90
CA GLN A 240 3.94 -12.64 -12.14
C GLN A 240 3.44 -11.68 -11.06
N LEU A 241 4.35 -11.03 -10.33
CA LEU A 241 4.00 -10.02 -9.32
C LEU A 241 3.22 -8.89 -9.97
N ASP A 242 3.72 -8.30 -11.05
CA ASP A 242 3.10 -7.17 -11.71
C ASP A 242 1.72 -7.52 -12.30
N ALA A 243 1.57 -8.71 -12.88
CA ALA A 243 0.27 -9.22 -13.31
C ALA A 243 -0.69 -9.46 -12.13
N GLY A 244 -0.16 -9.96 -11.01
CA GLY A 244 -0.90 -10.19 -9.78
C GLY A 244 -1.42 -8.91 -9.13
N MET A 245 -0.69 -7.80 -9.23
CA MET A 245 -1.09 -6.51 -8.62
C MET A 245 -2.52 -6.11 -8.99
N LEU A 246 -2.91 -6.26 -10.26
CA LEU A 246 -4.25 -5.91 -10.73
C LEU A 246 -5.34 -6.80 -10.11
N LEU A 247 -5.06 -8.09 -9.88
CA LEU A 247 -5.99 -8.99 -9.22
C LEU A 247 -6.27 -8.51 -7.78
N TYR A 248 -5.22 -8.14 -7.05
CA TYR A 248 -5.37 -7.60 -5.69
C TYR A 248 -6.05 -6.23 -5.68
N ASP A 249 -5.75 -5.35 -6.65
CA ASP A 249 -6.45 -4.07 -6.81
C ASP A 249 -7.96 -4.29 -7.01
N ALA A 250 -8.34 -5.24 -7.86
CA ALA A 250 -9.75 -5.56 -8.12
C ALA A 250 -10.45 -6.11 -6.86
N PHE A 251 -9.83 -7.04 -6.15
CA PHE A 251 -10.39 -7.60 -4.92
C PHE A 251 -10.47 -6.56 -3.79
N PHE A 252 -9.44 -5.72 -3.62
CA PHE A 252 -9.48 -4.61 -2.66
C PHE A 252 -10.61 -3.63 -2.99
N ARG A 253 -10.76 -3.27 -4.27
CA ARG A 253 -11.83 -2.37 -4.70
C ARG A 253 -13.21 -2.97 -4.44
N TRP A 254 -13.37 -4.27 -4.70
CA TRP A 254 -14.60 -4.99 -4.35
C TRP A 254 -14.84 -4.97 -2.84
N CYS A 255 -13.84 -5.30 -2.02
CA CYS A 255 -13.94 -5.30 -0.56
C CYS A 255 -14.31 -3.93 0.02
N ARG A 256 -13.93 -2.84 -0.65
CA ARG A 256 -14.17 -1.46 -0.20
C ARG A 256 -15.51 -0.90 -0.69
N ASP A 257 -15.85 -1.14 -1.95
CA ASP A 257 -16.89 -0.34 -2.64
C ASP A 257 -18.04 -1.17 -3.24
N ALA A 258 -17.92 -2.50 -3.38
CA ALA A 258 -18.86 -3.30 -4.19
C ALA A 258 -19.33 -4.61 -3.53
N THR A 259 -19.21 -4.75 -2.21
CA THR A 259 -19.61 -5.99 -1.52
C THR A 259 -21.10 -6.29 -1.58
N ASP A 260 -21.93 -5.27 -1.76
CA ASP A 260 -23.40 -5.39 -1.80
C ASP A 260 -23.96 -5.46 -3.23
N GLU A 261 -23.10 -5.36 -4.26
CA GLU A 261 -23.53 -5.44 -5.65
C GLU A 261 -23.79 -6.88 -6.08
N THR A 262 -25.00 -7.15 -6.57
CA THR A 262 -25.40 -8.47 -7.09
C THR A 262 -25.78 -8.40 -8.56
N HIS A 263 -25.28 -9.33 -9.38
CA HIS A 263 -25.71 -9.50 -10.77
C HIS A 263 -26.75 -10.62 -10.88
N ASN A 264 -28.03 -10.27 -10.78
CA ASN A 264 -29.13 -11.22 -10.94
C ASN A 264 -29.76 -11.11 -12.33
N TRP A 265 -30.02 -12.26 -12.96
CA TRP A 265 -30.84 -12.35 -14.17
C TRP A 265 -32.03 -13.30 -13.96
N PRO A 266 -33.26 -12.92 -14.36
CA PRO A 266 -33.64 -11.60 -14.86
C PRO A 266 -33.49 -10.54 -13.76
N SER A 267 -33.04 -9.34 -14.14
CA SER A 267 -33.03 -8.19 -13.22
C SER A 267 -34.44 -8.06 -12.67
N ALA A 268 -34.61 -8.17 -11.34
CA ALA A 268 -35.93 -8.12 -10.72
C ALA A 268 -36.66 -6.88 -11.25
N GLY A 269 -37.66 -7.11 -12.12
CA GLY A 269 -38.47 -6.04 -12.67
C GLY A 269 -39.07 -5.28 -11.50
N LYS A 270 -39.01 -3.94 -11.55
CA LYS A 270 -39.71 -3.09 -10.59
C LYS A 270 -41.16 -3.61 -10.51
N ALA A 271 -41.51 -4.22 -9.38
CA ALA A 271 -42.89 -4.63 -9.14
C ALA A 271 -43.77 -3.36 -9.17
N PRO A 272 -44.96 -3.43 -9.78
CA PRO A 272 -45.85 -2.27 -9.99
C PRO A 272 -46.34 -1.65 -8.69
#